data_AF-A0A7D7LER9-F1
#
_entry.id   AF-A0A7D7LER9-F1
#
_cell.length_a   1.000
_cell.length_b   1.000
_cell.length_c   1.000
_cell.angle_alpha   90.00
_cell.angle_beta   90.00
_cell.angle_gamma   90.00
#
_symmetry.space_group_name_H-M   'P 1'
#
loop_
_entity.id
_entity.type
_entity.pdbx_description
1 polymer ?
#
loop_
_entity_poly.entity_id
_entity_poly.type
_entity_poly.pdbx_seq_one_letter_code
_entity_poly.pdbx_strand_id
1 'polypeptide(L)'
;MSILDSLPDEPEKDPSPESPTPQNHWLDKEQQLMPPQIKAVAPLRMVETAFLASTASLIWFINFYFPLGPVLRIFFPVPIALVYLRWGKRAAWMAALTSGLLLTVLMGPARSLLFVMPYGFMGVLLGATWYRRRVPWIVSITLGTLLGTLGVFFRLWLLSILSGEDLWIYVITQVTEFIEWVFLKLSLLVSPSVFLIQVGAIALILLNNFIYLFVVHLAAWFLFDRLGNPIPRPPRWVQVLMDYEV
;
A
#
# COMPACT_ATOMS: atom_id res chain seq x y z
N MET A 1 81.22 -70.12 23.86
CA MET A 1 79.93 -70.81 23.62
C MET A 1 78.82 -69.78 23.82
N SER A 2 77.79 -69.79 22.96
CA SER A 2 76.82 -68.71 22.66
C SER A 2 77.33 -67.79 21.53
N ILE A 3 76.98 -67.94 20.25
CA ILE A 3 75.83 -68.52 19.52
C ILE A 3 74.53 -67.73 19.72
N LEU A 4 74.06 -67.15 18.59
CA LEU A 4 72.72 -66.62 18.21
C LEU A 4 72.29 -65.31 18.92
N ASP A 5 71.60 -64.36 18.31
CA ASP A 5 71.18 -64.15 16.92
C ASP A 5 70.75 -62.68 16.80
N SER A 6 71.00 -62.12 15.63
CA SER A 6 70.44 -60.87 15.14
C SER A 6 68.91 -60.91 15.12
N LEU A 7 68.26 -59.98 15.82
CA LEU A 7 66.83 -59.68 15.65
C LEU A 7 66.69 -58.44 14.74
N PRO A 8 65.75 -58.42 13.77
CA PRO A 8 65.57 -57.30 12.85
C PRO A 8 64.76 -56.17 13.49
N ASP A 9 65.02 -54.95 13.03
CA ASP A 9 64.31 -53.72 13.36
C ASP A 9 62.77 -53.89 13.27
N GLU A 10 62.07 -53.48 14.33
CA GLU A 10 60.60 -53.38 14.34
C GLU A 10 60.15 -52.37 13.26
N PRO A 11 59.20 -52.71 12.38
CA PRO A 11 58.60 -51.72 11.51
C PRO A 11 57.67 -50.81 12.34
N GLU A 12 57.91 -49.50 12.22
CA GLU A 12 57.01 -48.43 12.65
C GLU A 12 55.55 -48.79 12.31
N LYS A 13 54.70 -48.78 13.34
CA LYS A 13 53.28 -49.04 13.22
C LYS A 13 52.62 -47.85 12.54
N ASP A 14 52.45 -47.94 11.22
CA ASP A 14 51.56 -47.04 10.46
C ASP A 14 50.19 -46.96 11.16
N PRO A 15 49.60 -45.76 11.35
CA PRO A 15 48.25 -45.66 11.86
C PRO A 15 47.32 -46.30 10.83
N SER A 16 46.65 -47.37 11.25
CA SER A 16 45.63 -48.04 10.46
C SER A 16 44.59 -47.01 10.00
N PRO A 17 44.14 -47.01 8.74
CA PRO A 17 43.04 -46.15 8.33
C PRO A 17 41.83 -46.59 9.15
N GLU A 18 41.35 -45.70 10.03
CA GLU A 18 40.09 -45.89 10.75
C GLU A 18 39.02 -46.26 9.72
N SER A 19 38.54 -47.49 9.81
CA SER A 19 37.37 -47.95 9.08
C SER A 19 36.20 -47.03 9.48
N PRO A 20 35.48 -46.43 8.51
CA PRO A 20 34.37 -45.56 8.85
C PRO A 20 33.29 -46.39 9.54
N THR A 21 33.11 -46.18 10.84
CA THR A 21 32.06 -46.78 11.65
C THR A 21 30.72 -46.47 10.96
N PRO A 22 29.85 -47.47 10.68
CA PRO A 22 28.59 -47.25 9.99
C PRO A 22 27.69 -46.25 10.72
N GLN A 23 27.91 -46.07 12.03
CA GLN A 23 27.14 -45.17 12.91
C GLN A 23 27.27 -43.69 12.56
N ASN A 24 28.41 -43.23 12.05
CA ASN A 24 28.60 -41.82 11.72
C ASN A 24 27.82 -41.42 10.45
N HIS A 25 27.64 -42.37 9.52
CA HIS A 25 26.89 -42.16 8.30
C HIS A 25 25.38 -41.95 8.54
N TRP A 26 24.81 -42.52 9.61
CA TRP A 26 23.39 -42.33 9.94
C TRP A 26 23.12 -40.98 10.63
N LEU A 27 24.06 -40.50 11.46
CA LEU A 27 24.00 -39.18 12.09
C LEU A 27 24.09 -38.05 11.06
N ASP A 28 25.00 -38.18 10.08
CA ASP A 28 25.12 -37.21 8.97
C ASP A 28 23.89 -37.24 8.06
N LYS A 29 23.26 -38.41 7.89
CA LYS A 29 22.08 -38.58 7.04
C LYS A 29 20.80 -38.08 7.72
N GLU A 30 20.67 -38.19 9.04
CA GLU A 30 19.55 -37.60 9.79
C GLU A 30 19.61 -36.06 9.82
N GLN A 31 20.81 -35.47 9.86
CA GLN A 31 20.97 -34.01 9.69
C GLN A 31 20.60 -33.52 8.28
N GLN A 32 20.74 -34.38 7.26
CA GLN A 32 20.34 -34.08 5.87
C GLN A 32 18.86 -34.33 5.57
N LEU A 33 18.12 -34.99 6.47
CA LEU A 33 16.69 -35.31 6.32
C LEU A 33 15.76 -34.27 6.95
N MET A 34 16.28 -33.14 7.44
CA MET A 34 15.42 -31.97 7.63
C MET A 34 14.91 -31.57 6.24
N PRO A 35 13.59 -31.60 5.97
CA PRO A 35 13.06 -31.09 4.72
C PRO A 35 13.62 -29.67 4.55
N PRO A 36 14.07 -29.27 3.34
CA PRO A 36 14.51 -27.91 3.15
C PRO A 36 13.36 -27.06 3.66
N GLN A 37 13.60 -26.25 4.70
CA GLN A 37 12.68 -25.19 5.07
C GLN A 37 12.68 -24.23 3.88
N ILE A 38 11.97 -24.59 2.80
CA ILE A 38 11.58 -23.71 1.73
C ILE A 38 10.86 -22.61 2.47
N LYS A 39 11.56 -21.50 2.69
CA LYS A 39 11.16 -20.39 3.56
C LYS A 39 9.69 -20.08 3.29
N ALA A 40 8.78 -20.59 4.11
CA ALA A 40 7.33 -20.50 3.90
C ALA A 40 6.86 -19.03 3.76
N VAL A 41 7.72 -18.10 4.22
CA VAL A 41 7.67 -16.65 4.02
C VAL A 41 7.53 -16.24 2.54
N ALA A 42 8.20 -16.91 1.59
CA ALA A 42 8.17 -16.49 0.18
C ALA A 42 6.81 -16.79 -0.49
N PRO A 43 6.24 -18.00 -0.38
CA PRO A 43 4.86 -18.26 -0.82
C PRO A 43 3.84 -17.38 -0.10
N LEU A 44 3.96 -17.20 1.23
CA LEU A 44 3.02 -16.39 2.00
C LEU A 44 3.01 -14.94 1.54
N ARG A 45 4.18 -14.35 1.31
CA ARG A 45 4.31 -12.99 0.76
C ARG A 45 3.59 -12.86 -0.57
N MET A 46 3.80 -13.82 -1.47
CA MET A 46 3.17 -13.80 -2.78
C MET A 46 1.64 -13.87 -2.66
N VAL A 47 1.12 -14.81 -1.86
CA VAL A 47 -0.33 -15.00 -1.67
C VAL A 47 -0.98 -13.78 -1.06
N GLU A 48 -0.42 -13.22 0.02
CA GLU A 48 -1.00 -12.02 0.65
C GLU A 48 -0.98 -10.81 -0.28
N THR A 49 0.10 -10.62 -1.05
CA THR A 49 0.18 -9.53 -2.03
C THR A 49 -0.86 -9.68 -3.14
N ALA A 50 -1.04 -10.90 -3.66
CA ALA A 50 -2.04 -11.19 -4.69
C ALA A 50 -3.47 -11.00 -4.14
N PHE A 51 -3.74 -11.45 -2.92
CA PHE A 51 -5.04 -11.30 -2.27
C PHE A 51 -5.40 -9.83 -2.06
N LEU A 52 -4.47 -9.03 -1.54
CA LEU A 52 -4.71 -7.61 -1.30
C LEU A 52 -4.77 -6.80 -2.61
N ALA A 53 -3.98 -7.16 -3.63
CA ALA A 53 -4.10 -6.58 -4.96
C ALA A 53 -5.46 -6.86 -5.59
N SER A 54 -5.93 -8.12 -5.52
CA SER A 54 -7.26 -8.51 -5.99
C SER A 54 -8.37 -7.79 -5.21
N THR A 55 -8.22 -7.67 -3.89
CA THR A 55 -9.15 -6.91 -3.04
C THR A 55 -9.25 -5.44 -3.48
N ALA A 56 -8.11 -4.78 -3.74
CA ALA A 56 -8.10 -3.39 -4.21
C ALA A 56 -8.83 -3.24 -5.57
N SER A 57 -8.54 -4.12 -6.53
CA SER A 57 -9.22 -4.14 -7.81
C SER A 57 -10.72 -4.40 -7.67
N LEU A 58 -11.12 -5.35 -6.82
CA LEU A 58 -12.51 -5.73 -6.64
C LEU A 58 -13.32 -4.59 -6.02
N ILE A 59 -12.78 -3.90 -5.01
CA ILE A 59 -13.45 -2.75 -4.38
C ILE A 59 -13.67 -1.63 -5.41
N TRP A 60 -12.66 -1.35 -6.25
CA TRP A 60 -12.80 -0.36 -7.33
C TRP A 60 -13.83 -0.78 -8.37
N PHE A 61 -13.75 -2.04 -8.84
CA PHE A 61 -14.67 -2.61 -9.82
C PHE A 61 -16.11 -2.51 -9.33
N ILE A 62 -16.38 -2.96 -8.09
CA ILE A 62 -17.71 -2.87 -7.48
C ILE A 62 -18.17 -1.41 -7.42
N ASN A 63 -17.34 -0.49 -6.91
CA ASN A 63 -17.75 0.91 -6.80
C ASN A 63 -18.04 1.55 -8.17
N PHE A 64 -17.37 1.12 -9.23
CA PHE A 64 -17.60 1.65 -10.57
C PHE A 64 -18.97 1.26 -11.12
N TYR A 65 -19.39 0.00 -10.95
CA TYR A 65 -20.69 -0.48 -11.45
C TYR A 65 -21.84 -0.22 -10.47
N PHE A 66 -21.55 -0.30 -9.16
CA PHE A 66 -22.48 -0.08 -8.06
C PHE A 66 -21.91 1.01 -7.15
N PRO A 67 -22.20 2.30 -7.42
CA PRO A 67 -21.70 3.40 -6.62
C PRO A 67 -22.38 3.43 -5.25
N LEU A 68 -21.85 2.66 -4.29
CA LEU A 68 -22.30 2.56 -2.90
C LEU A 68 -21.94 3.81 -2.06
N GLY A 69 -21.95 4.98 -2.69
CA GLY A 69 -21.62 6.26 -2.06
C GLY A 69 -20.13 6.39 -1.65
N PRO A 70 -19.83 7.23 -0.64
CA PRO A 70 -18.45 7.54 -0.24
C PRO A 70 -17.77 6.42 0.55
N VAL A 71 -18.54 5.46 1.09
CA VAL A 71 -18.03 4.44 2.02
C VAL A 71 -16.96 3.56 1.40
N LEU A 72 -17.22 3.01 0.20
CA LEU A 72 -16.24 2.14 -0.49
C LEU A 72 -14.96 2.89 -0.88
N ARG A 73 -15.07 4.19 -1.17
CA ARG A 73 -13.93 5.00 -1.63
C ARG A 73 -12.83 5.13 -0.59
N ILE A 74 -13.21 5.05 0.69
CA ILE A 74 -12.28 5.08 1.83
C ILE A 74 -11.29 3.92 1.75
N PHE A 75 -11.72 2.77 1.22
CA PHE A 75 -10.91 1.57 1.17
C PHE A 75 -10.02 1.45 -0.08
N PHE A 76 -10.10 2.36 -1.05
CA PHE A 76 -9.30 2.21 -2.29
C PHE A 76 -7.79 2.13 -2.08
N PRO A 77 -7.14 3.03 -1.31
CA PRO A 77 -5.69 2.96 -1.10
C PRO A 77 -5.31 1.94 0.00
N VAL A 78 -6.28 1.45 0.78
CA VAL A 78 -6.05 0.72 2.04
C VAL A 78 -5.40 -0.65 1.83
N PRO A 79 -5.87 -1.53 0.93
CA PRO A 79 -5.22 -2.82 0.71
C PRO A 79 -3.77 -2.69 0.25
N ILE A 80 -3.47 -1.72 -0.64
CA ILE A 80 -2.11 -1.47 -1.13
C ILE A 80 -1.21 -0.94 -0.01
N ALA A 81 -1.73 -0.04 0.82
CA ALA A 81 -1.01 0.45 2.00
C ALA A 81 -0.70 -0.68 2.99
N LEU A 82 -1.64 -1.61 3.20
CA LEU A 82 -1.43 -2.77 4.06
C LEU A 82 -0.32 -3.69 3.53
N VAL A 83 -0.27 -3.92 2.20
CA VAL A 83 0.84 -4.66 1.58
C VAL A 83 2.18 -3.99 1.88
N TYR A 84 2.24 -2.66 1.82
CA TYR A 84 3.46 -1.92 2.15
C TYR A 84 3.89 -2.17 3.60
N LEU A 85 2.95 -2.10 4.54
CA LEU A 85 3.25 -2.29 5.95
C LEU A 85 3.74 -3.71 6.26
N ARG A 86 3.13 -4.73 5.64
CA ARG A 86 3.47 -6.15 5.86
C ARG A 86 4.73 -6.60 5.13
N TRP A 87 4.87 -6.24 3.85
CA TRP A 87 5.85 -6.83 2.94
C TRP A 87 6.80 -5.80 2.30
N GLY A 88 6.64 -4.52 2.63
CA GLY A 88 7.52 -3.43 2.23
C GLY A 88 7.26 -2.85 0.84
N LYS A 89 8.13 -1.89 0.45
CA LYS A 89 8.02 -1.08 -0.76
C LYS A 89 7.82 -1.89 -2.04
N ARG A 90 8.64 -2.91 -2.28
CA ARG A 90 8.60 -3.70 -3.53
C ARG A 90 7.25 -4.40 -3.71
N ALA A 91 6.75 -4.99 -2.64
CA ALA A 91 5.48 -5.70 -2.63
C ALA A 91 4.29 -4.74 -2.89
N ALA A 92 4.32 -3.54 -2.32
CA ALA A 92 3.27 -2.54 -2.54
C ALA A 92 3.21 -2.05 -3.99
N TRP A 93 4.36 -1.80 -4.61
CA TRP A 93 4.42 -1.44 -6.04
C TRP A 93 3.93 -2.59 -6.93
N MET A 94 4.31 -3.83 -6.62
CA MET A 94 3.79 -5.00 -7.33
C MET A 94 2.28 -5.11 -7.17
N ALA A 95 1.74 -4.93 -5.96
CA ALA A 95 0.28 -4.96 -5.73
C ALA A 95 -0.47 -3.84 -6.48
N ALA A 96 0.09 -2.62 -6.51
CA ALA A 96 -0.48 -1.51 -7.28
C ALA A 96 -0.47 -1.79 -8.79
N LEU A 97 0.63 -2.37 -9.31
CA LEU A 97 0.73 -2.75 -10.72
C LEU A 97 -0.23 -3.90 -11.05
N THR A 98 -0.22 -4.97 -10.26
CA THR A 98 -1.08 -6.14 -10.44
C THR A 98 -2.55 -5.75 -10.38
N SER A 99 -2.95 -4.90 -9.44
CA SER A 99 -4.34 -4.42 -9.35
C SER A 99 -4.74 -3.59 -10.57
N GLY A 100 -3.84 -2.75 -11.10
CA GLY A 100 -4.02 -2.04 -12.36
C GLY A 100 -4.15 -2.95 -13.58
N LEU A 101 -3.32 -3.99 -13.67
CA LEU A 101 -3.39 -4.99 -14.75
C LEU A 101 -4.70 -5.79 -14.70
N LEU A 102 -5.13 -6.22 -13.51
CA LEU A 102 -6.44 -6.86 -13.34
C LEU A 102 -7.56 -5.94 -13.84
N LEU A 103 -7.57 -4.67 -13.39
CA LEU A 103 -8.58 -3.71 -13.82
C LEU A 103 -8.53 -3.41 -15.32
N THR A 104 -7.33 -3.45 -15.92
CA THR A 104 -7.16 -3.32 -17.38
C THR A 104 -7.90 -4.42 -18.11
N VAL A 105 -7.74 -5.67 -17.66
CA VAL A 105 -8.41 -6.84 -18.24
C VAL A 105 -9.92 -6.76 -18.03
N LEU A 106 -10.37 -6.32 -16.86
CA LEU A 106 -11.80 -6.31 -16.52
C LEU A 106 -12.58 -5.13 -17.13
N MET A 107 -11.98 -3.93 -17.21
CA MET A 107 -12.70 -2.68 -17.50
C MET A 107 -12.12 -1.88 -18.67
N GLY A 108 -10.96 -2.29 -19.18
CA GLY A 108 -10.19 -1.59 -20.19
C GLY A 108 -9.08 -0.70 -19.63
N PRO A 109 -8.03 -0.43 -20.43
CA PRO A 109 -6.81 0.26 -19.99
C PRO A 109 -7.07 1.69 -19.49
N ALA A 110 -7.93 2.45 -20.18
CA ALA A 110 -8.22 3.83 -19.78
C ALA A 110 -8.89 3.92 -18.40
N ARG A 111 -9.86 3.05 -18.12
CA ARG A 111 -10.56 3.03 -16.83
C ARG A 111 -9.68 2.54 -15.69
N SER A 112 -8.77 1.60 -15.96
CA SER A 112 -7.79 1.15 -14.97
C SER A 112 -6.87 2.28 -14.51
N LEU A 113 -6.51 3.19 -15.42
CA LEU A 113 -5.60 4.29 -15.13
C LEU A 113 -6.22 5.32 -14.16
N LEU A 114 -7.55 5.47 -14.19
CA LEU A 114 -8.32 6.24 -13.22
C LEU A 114 -8.24 5.68 -11.79
N PHE A 115 -7.86 4.42 -11.63
CA PHE A 115 -7.56 3.82 -10.32
C PHE A 115 -6.07 3.93 -9.98
N VAL A 116 -5.22 3.48 -10.90
CA VAL A 116 -3.78 3.31 -10.65
C VAL A 116 -3.14 4.63 -10.24
N MET A 117 -3.36 5.68 -11.02
CA MET A 117 -2.73 6.99 -10.79
C MET A 117 -3.15 7.59 -9.42
N PRO A 118 -4.45 7.81 -9.12
CA PRO A 118 -4.83 8.45 -7.87
C PRO A 118 -4.75 7.52 -6.64
N TYR A 119 -5.12 6.24 -6.74
CA TYR A 119 -5.27 5.37 -5.57
C TYR A 119 -4.16 4.35 -5.43
N GLY A 120 -3.61 3.84 -6.54
CA GLY A 120 -2.44 2.96 -6.52
C GLY A 120 -1.21 3.64 -5.94
N PHE A 121 -0.84 4.81 -6.47
CA PHE A 121 0.26 5.61 -5.92
C PHE A 121 -0.04 6.09 -4.49
N MET A 122 -1.29 6.46 -4.20
CA MET A 122 -1.68 6.88 -2.85
C MET A 122 -1.51 5.76 -1.83
N GLY A 123 -1.90 4.53 -2.15
CA GLY A 123 -1.69 3.38 -1.26
C GLY A 123 -0.22 3.16 -0.93
N VAL A 124 0.67 3.32 -1.92
CA VAL A 124 2.13 3.23 -1.71
C VAL A 124 2.65 4.40 -0.87
N LEU A 125 2.19 5.63 -1.12
CA LEU A 125 2.59 6.82 -0.38
C LEU A 125 2.15 6.73 1.10
N LEU A 126 0.89 6.37 1.34
CA LEU A 126 0.36 6.17 2.69
C LEU A 126 1.10 5.03 3.40
N GLY A 127 1.33 3.91 2.71
CA GLY A 127 2.15 2.82 3.23
C GLY A 127 3.56 3.28 3.65
N ALA A 128 4.21 4.11 2.83
CA ALA A 128 5.54 4.65 3.12
C ALA A 128 5.56 5.64 4.29
N THR A 129 4.54 6.49 4.41
CA THR A 129 4.45 7.48 5.50
C THR A 129 4.05 6.82 6.83
N TRP A 130 3.22 5.79 6.80
CA TRP A 130 2.85 5.03 7.99
C TRP A 130 3.95 4.04 8.42
N TYR A 131 4.85 3.66 7.52
CA TYR A 131 5.95 2.76 7.80
C TYR A 131 6.81 3.27 8.97
N ARG A 132 7.03 2.41 9.97
CA ARG A 132 7.82 2.68 11.17
C ARG A 132 7.29 3.81 12.06
N ARG A 133 6.06 4.27 11.86
CA ARG A 133 5.33 5.22 12.73
C ARG A 133 6.01 6.58 12.98
N ARG A 134 6.91 7.01 12.08
CA ARG A 134 7.71 8.24 12.30
C ARG A 134 7.07 9.51 11.76
N VAL A 135 6.16 9.40 10.80
CA VAL A 135 5.58 10.57 10.13
C VAL A 135 4.29 10.97 10.85
N PRO A 136 4.15 12.23 11.28
CA PRO A 136 2.91 12.71 11.88
C PRO A 136 1.79 12.73 10.83
N TRP A 137 0.54 12.56 11.29
CA TRP A 137 -0.63 12.52 10.42
C TRP A 137 -0.72 13.75 9.51
N ILE A 138 -0.40 14.94 10.03
CA ILE A 138 -0.45 16.17 9.24
C ILE A 138 0.41 16.08 7.97
N VAL A 139 1.64 15.55 8.07
CA VAL A 139 2.54 15.43 6.92
C VAL A 139 2.04 14.37 5.94
N SER A 140 1.54 13.23 6.44
CA SER A 140 0.98 12.17 5.59
C SER A 140 -0.27 12.65 4.85
N ILE A 141 -1.18 13.35 5.55
CA ILE A 141 -2.38 13.94 4.96
C ILE A 141 -2.01 15.01 3.94
N THR A 142 -1.10 15.94 4.25
CA THR A 142 -0.70 16.99 3.29
C THR A 142 -0.08 16.40 2.03
N LEU A 143 0.86 15.45 2.16
CA LEU A 143 1.46 14.77 1.00
C LEU A 143 0.43 13.99 0.21
N GLY A 144 -0.46 13.28 0.89
CA GLY A 144 -1.58 12.62 0.27
C GLY A 144 -2.49 13.60 -0.46
N THR A 145 -2.83 14.75 0.14
CA THR A 145 -3.75 15.73 -0.45
C THR A 145 -3.16 16.29 -1.73
N LEU A 146 -1.85 16.57 -1.76
CA LEU A 146 -1.16 16.98 -2.98
C LEU A 146 -1.26 15.91 -4.07
N LEU A 147 -0.99 14.65 -3.73
CA LEU A 147 -1.10 13.54 -4.67
C LEU A 147 -2.55 13.30 -5.13
N GLY A 148 -3.51 13.41 -4.22
CA GLY A 148 -4.94 13.27 -4.48
C GLY A 148 -5.47 14.36 -5.41
N THR A 149 -5.05 15.61 -5.19
CA THR A 149 -5.33 16.74 -6.08
C THR A 149 -4.73 16.53 -7.47
N LEU A 150 -3.47 16.12 -7.55
CA LEU A 150 -2.86 15.73 -8.83
C LEU A 150 -3.66 14.61 -9.51
N GLY A 151 -4.16 13.65 -8.72
CA GLY A 151 -5.05 12.59 -9.18
C GLY A 151 -6.40 13.08 -9.70
N VAL A 152 -7.01 14.09 -9.08
CA VAL A 152 -8.23 14.73 -9.59
C VAL A 152 -7.95 15.38 -10.94
N PHE A 153 -6.89 16.19 -11.06
CA PHE A 153 -6.52 16.82 -12.33
C PHE A 153 -6.20 15.80 -13.41
N PHE A 154 -5.48 14.74 -13.07
CA PHE A 154 -5.19 13.64 -13.98
C PHE A 154 -6.48 12.97 -14.48
N ARG A 155 -7.44 12.69 -13.60
CA ARG A 155 -8.73 12.11 -14.00
C ARG A 155 -9.54 13.06 -14.86
N LEU A 156 -9.60 14.35 -14.51
CA LEU A 156 -10.29 15.35 -15.31
C LEU A 156 -9.69 15.45 -16.70
N TRP A 157 -8.35 15.52 -16.79
CA TRP A 157 -7.64 15.55 -18.06
C TRP A 157 -7.87 14.27 -18.88
N LEU A 158 -7.72 13.10 -18.26
CA LEU A 158 -7.90 11.81 -18.93
C LEU A 158 -9.35 11.62 -19.42
N LEU A 159 -10.34 11.99 -18.60
CA LEU A 159 -11.74 11.89 -18.99
C LEU A 159 -12.12 12.94 -20.05
N SER A 160 -11.50 14.13 -20.01
CA SER A 160 -11.72 15.16 -21.03
C SER A 160 -11.24 14.69 -22.40
N ILE A 161 -10.04 14.10 -22.48
CA ILE A 161 -9.52 13.55 -23.75
C ILE A 161 -10.35 12.34 -24.23
N LEU A 162 -10.85 11.51 -23.32
CA LEU A 162 -11.71 10.37 -23.67
C LEU A 162 -13.10 10.79 -24.16
N SER A 163 -13.66 11.85 -23.57
CA SER A 163 -15.01 12.34 -23.90
C SER A 163 -15.00 13.29 -25.09
N GLY A 164 -13.86 13.90 -25.42
CA GLY A 164 -13.78 14.98 -26.41
C GLY A 164 -14.36 16.31 -25.91
N GLU A 165 -14.65 16.41 -24.61
CA GLU A 165 -15.24 17.58 -23.97
C GLU A 165 -14.30 18.13 -22.89
N ASP A 166 -14.36 19.44 -22.65
CA ASP A 166 -13.63 20.04 -21.53
C ASP A 166 -14.41 19.88 -20.22
N LEU A 167 -14.04 18.86 -19.43
CA LEU A 167 -14.68 18.60 -18.15
C LEU A 167 -14.37 19.66 -17.08
N TRP A 168 -13.34 20.48 -17.30
CA TRP A 168 -13.01 21.57 -16.39
C TRP A 168 -14.11 22.64 -16.36
N ILE A 169 -14.78 22.89 -17.49
CA ILE A 169 -15.87 23.86 -17.57
C ILE A 169 -16.99 23.50 -16.58
N TYR A 170 -17.37 22.23 -16.50
CA TYR A 170 -18.39 21.78 -15.56
C TYR A 170 -17.96 22.00 -14.10
N VAL A 171 -16.68 21.79 -13.77
CA VAL A 171 -16.15 22.09 -12.43
C VAL A 171 -16.27 23.59 -12.13
N ILE A 172 -15.89 24.45 -13.08
CA ILE A 172 -15.98 25.90 -12.93
C ILE A 172 -17.44 26.37 -12.77
N THR A 173 -18.37 25.81 -13.55
CA THR A 173 -19.80 26.13 -13.43
C THR A 173 -20.33 25.77 -12.05
N GLN A 174 -20.06 24.55 -11.56
CA GLN A 174 -20.47 24.11 -10.23
C GLN A 174 -19.88 24.98 -9.10
N VAL A 175 -18.64 25.42 -9.25
CA VAL A 175 -17.99 26.31 -8.28
C VAL A 175 -18.57 27.72 -8.33
N THR A 176 -18.90 28.22 -9.53
CA THR A 176 -19.57 29.51 -9.72
C THR A 176 -20.91 29.52 -9.00
N GLU A 177 -21.76 28.53 -9.26
CA GLU A 177 -23.06 28.38 -8.61
C GLU A 177 -22.94 28.28 -7.09
N PHE A 178 -21.94 27.54 -6.59
CA PHE A 178 -21.68 27.46 -5.15
C PHE A 178 -21.26 28.81 -4.54
N ILE A 179 -20.37 29.56 -5.20
CA ILE A 179 -19.92 30.87 -4.71
C ILE A 179 -21.07 31.89 -4.76
N GLU A 180 -21.87 31.91 -5.83
CA GLU A 180 -23.05 32.76 -5.95
C GLU A 180 -24.05 32.46 -4.84
N TRP A 181 -24.29 31.18 -4.56
CA TRP A 181 -25.15 30.76 -3.45
C TRP A 181 -24.63 31.27 -2.09
N VAL A 182 -23.32 31.19 -1.84
CA VAL A 182 -22.71 31.74 -0.61
C VAL A 182 -22.89 33.28 -0.55
N PHE A 183 -22.67 33.98 -1.66
CA PHE A 183 -22.82 35.43 -1.73
C PHE A 183 -24.26 35.88 -1.45
N LEU A 184 -25.24 35.19 -2.04
CA LEU A 184 -26.66 35.42 -1.76
C LEU A 184 -26.98 35.21 -0.28
N LYS A 185 -26.45 34.15 0.35
CA LYS A 185 -26.63 33.91 1.79
C LYS A 185 -26.01 35.01 2.66
N LEU A 186 -24.92 35.62 2.21
CA LEU A 186 -24.26 36.73 2.89
C LEU A 186 -24.81 38.10 2.49
N SER A 187 -25.86 38.15 1.66
CA SER A 187 -26.43 39.39 1.11
C SER A 187 -25.41 40.28 0.36
N LEU A 188 -24.40 39.64 -0.23
CA LEU A 188 -23.41 40.30 -1.07
C LEU A 188 -23.96 40.41 -2.50
N LEU A 189 -24.28 41.62 -2.95
CA LEU A 189 -24.77 41.92 -4.30
C LEU A 189 -23.62 42.09 -5.31
N VAL A 190 -22.50 41.40 -5.10
CA VAL A 190 -21.29 41.49 -5.93
C VAL A 190 -21.25 40.27 -6.84
N SER A 191 -20.93 40.44 -8.13
CA SER A 191 -20.71 39.30 -9.02
C SER A 191 -19.36 38.63 -8.72
N PRO A 192 -19.28 37.29 -8.70
CA PRO A 192 -18.02 36.60 -8.47
C PRO A 192 -17.05 36.84 -9.63
N SER A 193 -15.81 37.20 -9.31
CA SER A 193 -14.77 37.38 -10.32
C SER A 193 -14.22 36.04 -10.79
N VAL A 194 -13.76 35.97 -12.04
CA VAL A 194 -13.16 34.73 -12.62
C VAL A 194 -11.98 34.23 -11.78
N PHE A 195 -11.16 35.13 -11.25
CA PHE A 195 -10.04 34.77 -10.37
C PHE A 195 -10.52 34.10 -9.08
N LEU A 196 -11.56 34.64 -8.43
CA LEU A 196 -12.14 34.05 -7.23
C LEU A 196 -12.69 32.65 -7.50
N ILE A 197 -13.35 32.45 -8.65
CA ILE A 197 -13.90 31.15 -9.07
C ILE A 197 -12.77 30.14 -9.28
N GLN A 198 -11.69 30.50 -9.97
CA GLN A 198 -10.55 29.59 -10.21
C GLN A 198 -9.85 29.20 -8.90
N VAL A 199 -9.57 30.17 -8.03
CA VAL A 199 -8.97 29.91 -6.71
C VAL A 199 -9.92 29.06 -5.86
N GLY A 200 -11.22 29.38 -5.88
CA GLY A 200 -12.26 28.62 -5.19
C GLY A 200 -12.35 27.17 -5.67
N ALA A 201 -12.22 26.92 -6.98
CA ALA A 201 -12.25 25.57 -7.54
C ALA A 201 -11.08 24.72 -7.02
N ILE A 202 -9.86 25.27 -7.07
CA ILE A 202 -8.67 24.59 -6.54
C ILE A 202 -8.79 24.38 -5.04
N ALA A 203 -9.27 25.38 -4.29
CA ALA A 203 -9.47 25.29 -2.84
C ALA A 203 -10.50 24.22 -2.46
N LEU A 204 -11.61 24.12 -3.19
CA LEU A 204 -12.63 23.09 -2.97
C LEU A 204 -12.11 21.69 -3.29
N ILE A 205 -11.32 21.53 -4.36
CA ILE A 205 -10.66 20.25 -4.68
C ILE A 205 -9.68 19.86 -3.57
N LEU A 206 -8.88 20.81 -3.08
CA LEU A 206 -7.94 20.57 -1.97
C LEU A 206 -8.67 20.19 -0.69
N LEU A 207 -9.72 20.93 -0.34
CA LEU A 207 -10.55 20.66 0.84
C LEU A 207 -11.20 19.28 0.75
N ASN A 208 -11.77 18.93 -0.41
CA ASN A 208 -12.39 17.63 -0.63
C ASN A 208 -11.37 16.48 -0.45
N ASN A 209 -10.16 16.62 -1.03
CA ASN A 209 -9.10 15.63 -0.88
C ASN A 209 -8.56 15.56 0.55
N PHE A 210 -8.48 16.69 1.25
CA PHE A 210 -8.11 16.72 2.67
C PHE A 210 -9.11 15.96 3.54
N ILE A 211 -10.41 16.22 3.36
CA ILE A 211 -11.48 15.50 4.07
C ILE A 211 -11.43 14.01 3.74
N TYR A 212 -11.30 13.66 2.46
CA TYR A 212 -11.18 12.28 2.02
C TYR A 212 -10.03 11.56 2.73
N LEU A 213 -8.83 12.15 2.74
CA LEU A 213 -7.67 11.52 3.36
C LEU A 213 -7.76 11.46 4.87
N PHE A 214 -8.35 12.46 5.50
CA PHE A 214 -8.63 12.41 6.93
C PHE A 214 -9.50 11.21 7.28
N VAL A 215 -10.56 10.96 6.50
CA VAL A 215 -11.43 9.79 6.68
C VAL A 215 -10.69 8.48 6.39
N VAL A 216 -9.85 8.42 5.35
CA VAL A 216 -9.00 7.25 5.06
C VAL A 216 -8.06 6.93 6.23
N HIS A 217 -7.42 7.93 6.83
CA HIS A 217 -6.56 7.73 7.99
C HIS A 217 -7.34 7.21 9.20
N LEU A 218 -8.54 7.75 9.45
CA LEU A 218 -9.42 7.29 10.52
C LEU A 218 -9.80 5.82 10.34
N ALA A 219 -10.26 5.44 9.15
CA ALA A 219 -10.65 4.07 8.84
C ALA A 219 -9.46 3.10 8.86
N ALA A 220 -8.30 3.52 8.33
CA ALA A 220 -7.09 2.73 8.35
C ALA A 220 -6.57 2.51 9.77
N TRP A 221 -6.69 3.51 10.65
CA TRP A 221 -6.32 3.37 12.06
C TRP A 221 -7.14 2.27 12.74
N PHE A 222 -8.47 2.31 12.64
CA PHE A 222 -9.34 1.28 13.20
C PHE A 222 -9.10 -0.11 12.58
N LEU A 223 -8.96 -0.17 11.25
CA LEU A 223 -8.81 -1.43 10.56
C LEU A 223 -7.46 -2.08 10.85
N PHE A 224 -6.37 -1.31 10.81
CA PHE A 224 -5.03 -1.87 10.92
C PHE A 224 -4.64 -2.22 12.35
N ASP A 225 -5.23 -1.54 13.35
CA ASP A 225 -5.12 -1.93 14.74
C ASP A 225 -5.69 -3.34 14.97
N ARG A 226 -6.89 -3.62 14.41
CA ARG A 226 -7.48 -4.96 14.43
C ARG A 226 -6.69 -6.02 13.65
N LEU A 227 -5.94 -5.60 12.63
CA LEU A 227 -5.11 -6.49 11.80
C LEU A 227 -3.68 -6.64 12.35
N GLY A 228 -3.36 -6.12 13.54
CA GLY A 228 -2.04 -6.22 14.16
C GLY A 228 -0.94 -5.46 13.42
N ASN A 229 -1.28 -4.46 12.61
CA ASN A 229 -0.34 -3.63 11.85
C ASN A 229 -0.48 -2.14 12.23
N PRO A 230 -0.17 -1.73 13.49
CA PRO A 230 -0.56 -0.40 13.97
C PRO A 230 0.18 0.72 13.24
N ILE A 231 -0.57 1.74 12.83
CA ILE A 231 -0.09 2.95 12.16
C ILE A 231 0.22 4.08 13.18
N PRO A 232 0.80 5.23 12.78
CA PRO A 232 1.02 6.34 13.71
C PRO A 232 -0.29 6.72 14.41
N ARG A 233 -0.20 7.06 15.70
CA ARG A 233 -1.38 7.44 16.50
C ARG A 233 -2.00 8.75 15.97
N PRO A 234 -3.34 8.88 16.03
CA PRO A 234 -4.03 10.10 15.60
C PRO A 234 -3.70 11.29 16.53
N PRO A 235 -3.99 12.54 16.10
CA PRO A 235 -3.87 13.71 16.96
C PRO A 235 -4.68 13.59 18.26
N ARG A 236 -4.25 14.25 19.34
CA ARG A 236 -4.91 14.17 20.67
C ARG A 236 -6.41 14.49 20.62
N TRP A 237 -6.81 15.49 19.84
CA TRP A 237 -8.22 15.87 19.71
C TRP A 237 -9.09 14.76 19.09
N VAL A 238 -8.52 13.92 18.20
CA VAL A 238 -9.23 12.76 17.63
C VAL A 238 -9.36 11.64 18.66
N GLN A 239 -8.32 11.41 19.46
CA GLN A 239 -8.33 10.38 20.51
C GLN A 239 -9.38 10.69 21.58
N VAL A 240 -9.45 11.95 22.00
CA VAL A 240 -10.44 12.45 22.97
C VAL A 240 -11.86 12.33 22.42
N LEU A 241 -12.08 12.63 21.13
CA LEU A 241 -13.42 12.52 20.53
C LEU A 241 -13.92 11.08 20.44
N MET A 242 -13.02 10.10 20.41
CA MET A 242 -13.37 8.70 20.23
C MET A 242 -13.26 7.86 21.50
N ASP A 243 -13.18 8.51 22.67
CA ASP A 243 -13.08 7.89 24.01
C ASP A 243 -12.10 6.71 24.03
N TYR A 244 -10.98 6.86 23.32
CA TYR A 244 -10.03 5.78 23.16
C TYR A 244 -9.09 5.79 24.36
N GLU A 245 -9.43 5.00 25.38
CA GLU A 245 -8.59 4.82 26.58
C GLU A 245 -7.25 4.18 26.21
N VAL A 246 -6.18 4.76 26.77
CA VAL A 246 -4.76 4.44 26.50
C VAL A 246 -4.34 3.12 27.15
#